data_AF-A0A3D3ZS86-F1
#
_entry.id   AF-A0A3D3ZS86-F1
#
_cell.length_a   1.000
_cell.length_b   1.000
_cell.length_c   1.000
_cell.angle_alpha   90.00
_cell.angle_beta   90.00
_cell.angle_gamma   90.00
#
_symmetry.space_group_name_H-M   'P 1'
#
loop_
_entity.id
_entity.type
_entity.pdbx_description
1 polymer ?
#
loop_
_entity_poly.entity_id
_entity_poly.type
_entity_poly.pdbx_seq_one_letter_code
_entity_poly.pdbx_strand_id
1 'polypeptide(L)'
;MNLFADIRALVIDCLTDLTTEGVLPAGLAFDNVAVEPPRDAAHGDMATNAAMVLAKPAGAKPRDIADALAAKLADDARIVSVEVAG
;
A
#
# COMPACT_ATOMS: atom_id res chain seq x y z
N MET A 1 -6.11 -19.93 5.12
CA MET A 1 -5.85 -18.89 4.12
C MET A 1 -6.54 -17.64 4.62
N ASN A 2 -5.80 -16.58 4.90
CA ASN A 2 -6.34 -15.31 5.41
C ASN A 2 -6.08 -14.27 4.33
N LEU A 3 -7.13 -13.90 3.58
CA LEU A 3 -7.03 -13.01 2.43
C LEU A 3 -6.40 -11.66 2.79
N PHE A 4 -6.66 -11.13 3.99
CA PHE A 4 -6.04 -9.90 4.48
C PHE A 4 -4.53 -10.06 4.68
N ALA A 5 -4.08 -11.22 5.17
CA ALA A 5 -2.66 -11.49 5.32
C ALA A 5 -1.97 -11.62 3.95
N ASP A 6 -2.63 -12.26 2.99
CA ASP A 6 -2.11 -12.44 1.63
C ASP A 6 -1.99 -11.10 0.89
N ILE A 7 -2.99 -10.23 1.00
CA ILE A 7 -2.94 -8.88 0.41
C ILE A 7 -1.97 -7.98 1.18
N ARG A 8 -1.85 -8.12 2.50
CA ARG A 8 -0.81 -7.42 3.25
C ARG A 8 0.59 -7.82 2.79
N ALA A 9 0.84 -9.11 2.56
CA ALA A 9 2.13 -9.57 2.01
C ALA A 9 2.41 -8.91 0.65
N LEU A 10 1.43 -8.90 -0.26
CA LEU A 10 1.53 -8.21 -1.54
C LEU A 10 1.87 -6.71 -1.39
N VAL A 11 1.18 -5.99 -0.49
CA VAL A 11 1.48 -4.57 -0.21
C VAL A 11 2.92 -4.38 0.23
N ILE A 12 3.45 -5.26 1.08
CA ILE A 12 4.84 -5.22 1.55
C ILE A 12 5.83 -5.49 0.40
N ASP A 13 5.52 -6.45 -0.47
CA ASP A 13 6.34 -6.75 -1.64
C ASP A 13 6.39 -5.55 -2.59
N CYS A 14 5.24 -4.94 -2.90
CA CYS A 14 5.19 -3.73 -3.73
C CYS A 14 5.98 -2.57 -3.11
N LEU A 15 5.90 -2.36 -1.79
CA LEU A 15 6.69 -1.34 -1.11
C LEU A 15 8.20 -1.63 -1.18
N THR A 16 8.59 -2.90 -1.06
CA THR A 16 9.98 -3.33 -1.22
C THR A 16 10.49 -3.04 -2.63
N ASP A 17 9.69 -3.32 -3.65
CA ASP A 17 10.03 -3.00 -5.04
C ASP A 17 10.20 -1.48 -5.23
N LEU A 18 9.28 -0.68 -4.67
CA LEU A 18 9.39 0.79 -4.75
C LEU A 18 10.66 1.32 -4.07
N THR A 19 11.14 0.67 -3.00
CA THR A 19 12.44 1.03 -2.41
C THR A 19 13.62 0.63 -3.29
N THR A 20 13.53 -0.52 -3.97
CA THR A 20 14.57 -1.03 -4.86
C THR A 20 14.68 -0.18 -6.14
N GLU A 21 13.55 0.31 -6.64
CA GLU A 21 13.45 1.21 -7.79
C GLU A 21 13.84 2.66 -7.48
N GLY A 22 14.07 2.99 -6.20
CA GLY A 22 14.43 4.34 -5.75
C GLY A 22 13.27 5.33 -5.70
N VAL A 23 12.02 4.86 -5.82
CA VAL A 23 10.81 5.68 -5.65
C VAL A 23 10.59 6.01 -4.17
N LEU A 24 10.84 5.05 -3.29
CA LEU A 24 10.86 5.23 -1.83
C LEU A 24 12.30 5.12 -1.30
N PRO A 25 12.66 5.84 -0.24
CA PRO A 25 13.96 5.71 0.37
C PRO A 25 14.16 4.31 0.99
N ALA A 26 15.39 3.82 0.96
CA ALA A 26 15.75 2.57 1.63
C ALA A 26 15.69 2.72 3.17
N GLY A 27 15.49 1.60 3.87
CA GLY A 27 15.50 1.55 5.34
C GLY A 27 14.17 1.93 6.01
N LEU A 28 13.08 2.04 5.24
CA LEU A 28 11.74 2.18 5.80
C LEU A 28 11.31 0.92 6.55
N ALA A 29 10.71 1.11 7.72
CA ALA A 29 10.09 0.03 8.49
C ALA A 29 8.61 -0.11 8.09
N PHE A 30 8.19 -1.32 7.75
CA PHE A 30 6.82 -1.60 7.31
C PHE A 30 5.96 -2.26 8.39
N ASP A 31 6.42 -2.35 9.64
CA ASP A 31 5.71 -3.02 10.75
C ASP A 31 4.32 -2.44 11.00
N ASN A 32 4.16 -1.12 10.80
CA ASN A 32 2.90 -0.40 10.99
C ASN A 32 1.97 -0.43 9.76
N VAL A 33 2.40 -1.05 8.66
CA VAL A 33 1.56 -1.23 7.47
C VAL A 33 0.54 -2.32 7.73
N ALA A 34 -0.73 -1.96 7.54
CA ALA A 34 -1.88 -2.82 7.73
C ALA A 34 -2.75 -2.88 6.48
N VAL A 35 -3.47 -3.99 6.35
CA VAL A 35 -4.57 -4.17 5.38
C VAL A 35 -5.76 -4.63 6.19
N GLU A 36 -6.85 -3.86 6.14
CA GLU A 36 -8.01 -4.01 7.01
C GLU A 36 -9.29 -3.77 6.20
N PRO A 37 -10.46 -4.24 6.68
CA PRO A 37 -11.74 -3.86 6.08
C PRO A 37 -11.90 -2.33 6.12
N PRO A 38 -12.37 -1.69 5.04
CA PRO A 38 -12.61 -0.26 5.06
C PRO A 38 -13.75 0.09 6.02
N ARG A 39 -13.68 1.30 6.58
CA ARG A 39 -14.72 1.81 7.48
C ARG A 39 -16.07 1.98 6.78
N ASP A 40 -16.03 2.38 5.50
CA ASP A 40 -17.18 2.46 4.63
C ASP A 40 -17.04 1.36 3.55
N ALA A 41 -18.05 0.49 3.44
CA ALA A 41 -18.08 -0.58 2.45
C ALA A 41 -18.13 -0.05 1.01
N ALA A 42 -18.49 1.23 0.80
CA ALA A 42 -18.41 1.87 -0.50
C ALA A 42 -16.96 2.09 -0.99
N HIS A 43 -15.95 1.95 -0.11
CA HIS A 43 -14.53 2.08 -0.45
C HIS A 43 -13.85 0.76 -0.83
N GLY A 44 -14.64 -0.25 -1.22
CA GLY A 44 -14.15 -1.54 -1.69
C GLY A 44 -14.06 -2.59 -0.59
N ASP A 45 -13.28 -3.64 -0.86
CA ASP A 45 -13.18 -4.81 0.02
C ASP A 45 -12.13 -4.66 1.12
N MET A 46 -11.07 -3.89 0.84
CA MET A 46 -9.90 -3.72 1.70
C MET A 46 -9.32 -2.31 1.59
N ALA A 47 -8.75 -1.83 2.69
CA ALA A 47 -7.99 -0.58 2.74
C ALA A 47 -6.62 -0.81 3.36
N THR A 48 -5.62 -0.02 2.94
CA THR A 48 -4.30 0.01 3.55
C THR A 48 -3.93 1.40 4.05
N ASN A 49 -3.24 1.46 5.19
CA ASN A 49 -2.73 2.70 5.78
C ASN A 49 -1.31 3.07 5.31
N ALA A 50 -0.70 2.28 4.40
CA ALA A 50 0.72 2.35 4.04
C ALA A 50 1.20 3.77 3.72
N ALA A 51 0.47 4.48 2.85
CA ALA A 51 0.79 5.83 2.44
C ALA A 51 0.91 6.81 3.64
N MET A 52 -0.04 6.73 4.58
CA MET A 52 -0.08 7.64 5.74
C MET A 52 1.04 7.36 6.72
N VAL A 53 1.32 6.08 7.01
CA VAL A 53 2.34 5.70 7.99
C VAL A 53 3.77 5.86 7.46
N LEU A 54 3.95 5.76 6.14
CA LEU A 54 5.26 5.87 5.49
C LEU A 54 5.61 7.29 5.04
N ALA A 55 4.64 8.20 4.87
CA ALA A 55 4.89 9.56 4.41
C ALA A 55 5.98 10.31 5.20
N LYS A 56 5.85 10.33 6.53
CA LYS A 56 6.80 11.02 7.42
C LYS A 56 8.22 10.43 7.35
N PRO A 57 8.44 9.11 7.57
CA PRO A 57 9.78 8.54 7.48
C PRO A 57 10.36 8.57 6.06
N ALA A 58 9.51 8.54 5.02
CA ALA A 58 9.96 8.66 3.64
C ALA A 58 10.25 10.11 3.21
N GLY A 59 9.84 11.11 3.98
CA GLY A 59 9.94 12.52 3.57
C GLY A 59 9.09 12.85 2.33
N ALA A 60 8.03 12.08 2.07
CA ALA A 60 7.19 12.19 0.88
C ALA A 60 5.74 12.53 1.26
N LYS A 61 4.96 13.03 0.29
CA LYS A 61 3.52 13.24 0.51
C LYS A 61 2.81 11.88 0.54
N PRO A 62 1.82 11.67 1.41
CA PRO A 62 1.05 10.42 1.42
C PRO A 62 0.47 10.08 0.03
N ARG A 63 -0.02 11.09 -0.70
CA ARG A 63 -0.61 10.90 -2.03
C ARG A 63 0.39 10.31 -3.03
N ASP A 64 1.63 10.80 -3.05
CA ASP A 64 2.67 10.32 -3.96
C ASP A 64 3.01 8.84 -3.68
N ILE A 65 3.06 8.44 -2.41
CA ILE A 65 3.26 7.03 -2.02
C ILE A 65 2.06 6.18 -2.43
N ALA A 66 0.85 6.68 -2.20
CA ALA A 66 -0.38 5.96 -2.52
C ALA A 66 -0.53 5.72 -4.01
N ASP A 67 -0.26 6.72 -4.85
CA ASP A 67 -0.36 6.61 -6.31
C ASP A 67 0.70 5.62 -6.85
N ALA A 68 1.94 5.66 -6.34
CA ALA A 68 2.99 4.71 -6.72
C ALA A 68 2.68 3.27 -6.29
N LEU A 69 2.15 3.10 -5.07
CA LEU A 69 1.73 1.79 -4.57
C LEU A 69 0.52 1.25 -5.35
N ALA A 70 -0.46 2.11 -5.67
CA ALA A 70 -1.63 1.73 -6.43
C ALA A 70 -1.28 1.22 -7.83
N ALA A 71 -0.32 1.86 -8.50
CA ALA A 71 0.17 1.42 -9.81
C ALA A 71 0.71 -0.01 -9.76
N LYS A 72 1.51 -0.37 -8.74
CA LYS A 72 2.02 -1.74 -8.58
C LYS A 72 0.95 -2.74 -8.19
N LEU A 73 0.05 -2.37 -7.29
CA LEU A 73 -1.03 -3.26 -6.86
C LEU A 73 -1.97 -3.61 -8.03
N ALA A 74 -2.17 -2.69 -8.97
CA ALA A 74 -2.98 -2.93 -10.16
C ALA A 74 -2.41 -3.99 -11.11
N ASP A 75 -1.14 -4.37 -10.98
CA ASP A 75 -0.51 -5.43 -11.78
C ASP A 75 -0.82 -6.85 -11.25
N ASP A 76 -1.32 -6.98 -10.01
CA ASP A 76 -1.69 -8.28 -9.46
C ASP A 76 -3.09 -8.70 -9.95
N ALA A 77 -3.18 -9.87 -10.59
CA ALA A 77 -4.42 -10.38 -11.18
C ALA A 77 -5.57 -10.64 -10.17
N ARG A 78 -5.29 -10.65 -8.87
CA ARG A 78 -6.32 -10.77 -7.81
C ARG A 78 -7.01 -9.44 -7.52
N ILE A 79 -6.42 -8.32 -7.95
CA ILE A 79 -6.91 -6.97 -7.69
C ILE A 79 -7.66 -6.46 -8.91
N VAL A 80 -8.97 -6.22 -8.76
CA VAL A 80 -9.83 -5.73 -9.85
C VAL A 80 -9.66 -4.23 -10.07
N SER A 81 -9.51 -3.47 -9.00
CA SER A 81 -9.29 -2.02 -9.03
C SER A 81 -8.57 -1.57 -7.77
N VAL A 82 -7.87 -0.43 -7.88
CA VAL A 82 -7.25 0.25 -6.75
C VAL A 82 -7.63 1.72 -6.82
N GLU A 83 -8.12 2.25 -5.72
CA GLU A 83 -8.48 3.67 -5.58
C GLU A 83 -7.71 4.28 -4.42
N VAL A 84 -7.19 5.49 -4.63
CA VAL A 84 -6.52 6.23 -3.56
C VAL A 84 -7.54 7.14 -2.89
N ALA A 85 -7.90 6.79 -1.67
CA ALA A 85 -8.81 7.55 -0.82
C ALA A 85 -8.13 8.82 -0.28
N GLY A 86 -8.90 9.92 -0.22
CA GLY A 86 -8.45 11.23 0.26
C GLY A 86 -8.31 12.27 -0.84
#